data_AF-A0ABD5FL49-F1
#
_entry.id   AF-A0ABD5FL49-F1
#
_cell.length_a   1.000
_cell.length_b   1.000
_cell.length_c   1.000
_cell.angle_alpha   90.00
_cell.angle_beta   90.00
_cell.angle_gamma   90.00
#
_symmetry.space_group_name_H-M   'P 1'
#
loop_
_entity.id
_entity.type
_entity.pdbx_description
1 polymer ?
#
loop_
_entity_poly.entity_id
_entity_poly.type
_entity_poly.pdbx_seq_one_letter_code
_entity_poly.pdbx_strand_id
1 'polypeptide(L)'
;MKKENTEKCCYAFLMAKAAGLRVTTPINLKITWYCKNKRKDKDNIAFGIKFILDGMIEARVIANDGWGEIANFEHRFEVDKDCPRIEIQIIEETRS
;
A
#
# COMPACT_ATOMS: atom_id res chain seq x y z
N MET A 1 -5.08 15.72 -8.07
CA MET A 1 -5.79 14.51 -7.61
C MET A 1 -4.98 13.23 -7.75
N LYS A 2 -4.67 12.69 -8.95
CA LYS A 2 -3.86 11.44 -9.05
C LYS A 2 -2.44 11.62 -8.50
N LYS A 3 -1.71 12.65 -8.96
CA LYS A 3 -0.33 12.94 -8.50
C LYS A 3 -0.22 13.17 -6.99
N GLU A 4 -1.09 14.00 -6.43
CA GLU A 4 -1.05 14.36 -5.01
C GLU A 4 -1.22 13.15 -4.06
N ASN A 5 -2.05 12.17 -4.42
CA ASN A 5 -2.22 10.97 -3.61
C ASN A 5 -1.02 10.02 -3.72
N THR A 6 -0.44 9.90 -4.92
CA THR A 6 0.80 9.14 -5.15
C THR A 6 1.97 9.76 -4.38
N GLU A 7 2.12 11.08 -4.41
CA GLU A 7 3.18 11.81 -3.71
C GLU A 7 3.10 11.60 -2.18
N LYS A 8 1.90 11.60 -1.61
CA LYS A 8 1.69 11.28 -0.18
C LYS A 8 2.12 9.86 0.15
N CYS A 9 1.79 8.89 -0.72
CA CYS A 9 2.24 7.50 -0.54
C CYS A 9 3.76 7.40 -0.65
N CYS A 10 4.36 8.03 -1.66
CA CYS A 10 5.81 8.09 -1.84
C CYS A 10 6.50 8.65 -0.59
N TYR A 11 6.04 9.79 -0.05
CA TYR A 11 6.61 10.37 1.16
C TYR A 11 6.52 9.42 2.36
N ALA A 12 5.37 8.76 2.56
CA ALA A 12 5.20 7.78 3.63
C ALA A 12 6.22 6.62 3.51
N PHE A 13 6.45 6.12 2.30
CA PHE A 13 7.44 5.07 2.06
C PHE A 13 8.89 5.54 2.21
N LEU A 14 9.19 6.79 1.82
CA LEU A 14 10.51 7.39 2.07
C LEU A 14 10.79 7.52 3.57
N MET A 15 9.79 7.97 4.34
CA MET A 15 9.90 8.03 5.81
C MET A 15 10.09 6.63 6.40
N ALA A 16 9.34 5.63 5.93
CA ALA A 16 9.51 4.25 6.37
C ALA A 16 10.91 3.70 6.06
N LYS A 17 11.46 3.98 4.87
CA LYS A 17 12.85 3.62 4.51
C LYS A 17 13.87 4.31 5.41
N ALA A 18 13.67 5.59 5.71
CA ALA A 18 14.51 6.34 6.64
C ALA A 18 14.44 5.77 8.07
N ALA A 19 13.27 5.26 8.47
CA ALA A 19 13.07 4.55 9.74
C ALA A 19 13.62 3.11 9.77
N GLY A 20 14.22 2.64 8.66
CA GLY A 20 14.88 1.33 8.60
C GLY A 20 14.11 0.25 7.84
N LEU A 21 13.01 0.57 7.15
CA LEU A 21 12.33 -0.39 6.28
C LEU A 21 13.32 -0.94 5.24
N ARG A 22 13.39 -2.27 5.18
CA ARG A 22 14.08 -3.05 4.16
C ARG A 22 13.06 -4.02 3.58
N VAL A 23 13.09 -4.15 2.27
CA VAL A 23 12.11 -4.96 1.54
C VAL A 23 12.86 -5.88 0.61
N THR A 24 12.59 -7.17 0.76
CA THR A 24 13.06 -8.23 -0.12
C THR A 24 11.90 -8.70 -0.97
N THR A 25 12.00 -8.53 -2.28
CA THR A 25 11.00 -8.98 -3.25
C THR A 25 11.19 -10.46 -3.58
N PRO A 26 10.10 -11.20 -3.89
CA PRO A 26 8.72 -10.72 -3.97
C PRO A 26 8.05 -10.55 -2.60
N ILE A 27 7.12 -9.59 -2.51
CA ILE A 27 6.37 -9.28 -1.28
C ILE A 27 4.89 -9.61 -1.39
N ASN A 28 4.29 -9.89 -0.24
CA ASN A 28 2.85 -9.93 -0.05
C ASN A 28 2.39 -8.61 0.58
N LEU A 29 1.48 -7.91 -0.09
CA LEU A 29 0.92 -6.65 0.39
C LEU A 29 -0.42 -6.91 1.08
N LYS A 30 -0.52 -6.61 2.38
CA LYS A 30 -1.79 -6.59 3.08
C LYS A 30 -2.21 -5.15 3.33
N ILE A 31 -3.35 -4.77 2.79
CA ILE A 31 -3.85 -3.39 2.85
C ILE A 31 -5.17 -3.38 3.60
N THR A 32 -5.19 -2.70 4.73
CA THR A 32 -6.40 -2.48 5.52
C THR A 32 -6.90 -1.07 5.31
N TRP A 33 -8.08 -0.96 4.72
CA TRP A 33 -8.76 0.29 4.39
C TRP A 33 -9.74 0.64 5.51
N TYR A 34 -9.36 1.56 6.39
CA TYR A 34 -10.23 2.07 7.44
C TYR A 34 -11.05 3.25 6.89
N CYS A 35 -12.32 3.00 6.61
CA CYS A 35 -13.22 3.97 6.02
C CYS A 35 -14.09 4.64 7.08
N LYS A 36 -14.30 5.95 6.96
CA LYS A 36 -15.20 6.70 7.86
C LYS A 36 -16.64 6.18 7.84
N ASN A 37 -17.11 5.68 6.71
CA ASN A 37 -18.43 5.12 6.53
C ASN A 37 -18.45 4.18 5.32
N LYS A 38 -19.52 3.40 5.19
CA LYS A 38 -19.73 2.44 4.09
C LYS A 38 -20.36 3.07 2.84
N ARG A 39 -20.14 4.38 2.60
CA ARG A 39 -20.76 5.08 1.45
C ARG A 39 -20.03 4.83 0.13
N LYS A 40 -18.76 4.40 0.19
CA LYS A 40 -17.95 4.07 -0.99
C LYS A 40 -17.92 2.57 -1.16
N ASP A 41 -18.03 2.12 -2.40
CA ASP A 41 -17.93 0.71 -2.74
C ASP A 41 -16.49 0.20 -2.53
N LYS A 42 -16.38 -1.10 -2.22
CA LYS A 42 -15.09 -1.73 -1.86
C LYS A 42 -14.09 -1.72 -3.01
N ASP A 43 -14.55 -1.86 -4.23
CA ASP A 43 -13.76 -1.78 -5.47
C ASP A 43 -13.20 -0.36 -5.68
N ASN A 44 -14.02 0.67 -5.48
CA ASN A 44 -13.59 2.07 -5.54
C ASN A 44 -12.52 2.40 -4.49
N ILE A 45 -12.62 1.78 -3.30
CA ILE A 45 -11.61 1.90 -2.25
C ILE A 45 -10.35 1.10 -2.64
N ALA A 46 -10.50 -0.14 -3.10
CA ALA A 46 -9.41 -1.01 -3.52
C ALA A 46 -8.59 -0.42 -4.67
N PHE A 47 -9.23 0.33 -5.58
CA PHE A 47 -8.56 1.05 -6.67
C PHE A 47 -7.44 1.98 -6.17
N GLY A 48 -7.50 2.40 -4.90
CA GLY A 48 -6.45 3.16 -4.25
C GLY A 48 -5.08 2.47 -4.24
N ILE A 49 -5.03 1.14 -4.38
CA ILE A 49 -3.78 0.36 -4.42
C ILE A 49 -2.83 0.86 -5.51
N LYS A 50 -3.36 1.32 -6.64
CA LYS A 50 -2.53 1.85 -7.73
C LYS A 50 -1.66 3.01 -7.27
N PHE A 51 -2.20 3.91 -6.46
CA PHE A 51 -1.42 5.05 -5.92
C PHE A 51 -0.38 4.61 -4.90
N ILE A 52 -0.66 3.54 -4.15
CA ILE A 52 0.29 2.94 -3.21
C ILE A 52 1.46 2.34 -3.98
N LEU A 53 1.18 1.55 -5.02
CA LEU A 53 2.19 0.90 -5.86
C LEU A 53 3.05 1.93 -6.58
N ASP A 54 2.43 2.93 -7.23
CA ASP A 54 3.15 4.04 -7.85
C ASP A 54 4.08 4.74 -6.84
N GLY A 55 3.59 4.97 -5.61
CA GLY A 55 4.38 5.59 -4.53
C GLY A 55 5.54 4.70 -4.03
N MET A 56 5.36 3.38 -3.99
CA MET A 56 6.44 2.44 -3.64
C MET A 56 7.55 2.44 -4.69
N ILE A 57 7.20 2.51 -5.98
CA ILE A 57 8.16 2.60 -7.09
C ILE A 57 8.90 3.94 -7.02
N GLU A 58 8.18 5.06 -6.84
CA GLU A 58 8.77 6.39 -6.76
C GLU A 58 9.71 6.54 -5.55
N ALA A 59 9.35 5.97 -4.40
CA ALA A 59 10.21 5.89 -3.21
C ALA A 59 11.37 4.88 -3.34
N ARG A 60 11.45 4.15 -4.46
CA ARG A 60 12.41 3.06 -4.72
C ARG A 60 12.38 1.99 -3.62
N VAL A 61 11.20 1.63 -3.15
CA VAL A 61 10.98 0.47 -2.25
C VAL A 61 10.98 -0.81 -3.08
N ILE A 62 10.31 -0.78 -4.23
CA ILE A 62 10.27 -1.85 -5.23
C ILE A 62 10.67 -1.27 -6.59
N ALA A 63 11.15 -2.12 -7.50
CA ALA A 63 11.54 -1.70 -8.85
C ALA A 63 10.33 -1.55 -9.79
N ASN A 64 9.33 -2.41 -9.63
CA ASN A 64 8.12 -2.45 -10.44
C ASN A 64 6.96 -3.07 -9.62
N ASP A 65 5.74 -3.07 -10.16
CA ASP A 65 4.54 -3.68 -9.54
C ASP A 65 4.14 -5.03 -10.17
N GLY A 66 5.10 -5.69 -10.84
CA GLY A 66 4.90 -6.95 -11.55
C GLY A 66 4.99 -8.19 -10.65
N TRP A 67 4.85 -9.35 -11.29
CA TRP A 67 4.92 -10.68 -10.64
C TRP A 67 6.28 -10.97 -9.97
N GLY A 68 7.34 -10.26 -10.34
CA GLY A 68 8.67 -10.42 -9.74
C GLY A 68 8.80 -9.70 -8.39
N GLU A 69 8.02 -8.64 -8.19
CA GLU A 69 8.07 -7.79 -7.02
C GLU A 69 6.93 -8.07 -6.06
N ILE A 70 5.75 -8.45 -6.58
CA ILE A 70 4.55 -8.65 -5.78
C ILE A 70 4.00 -10.04 -6.01
N ALA A 71 4.03 -10.85 -4.96
CA ALA A 71 3.49 -12.20 -4.96
C ALA A 71 1.96 -12.22 -4.78
N ASN A 72 1.44 -11.38 -3.89
CA ASN A 72 0.01 -11.33 -3.59
C ASN A 72 -0.44 -9.98 -3.02
N PHE A 73 -1.74 -9.70 -3.14
CA PHE A 73 -2.41 -8.55 -2.55
C PHE A 73 -3.64 -9.02 -1.75
N GLU A 74 -3.73 -8.59 -0.49
CA GLU A 74 -4.88 -8.83 0.37
C GLU A 74 -5.55 -7.50 0.73
N HIS A 75 -6.84 -7.38 0.46
CA HIS A 75 -7.63 -6.20 0.81
C HIS A 75 -8.56 -6.51 1.98
N ARG A 76 -8.38 -5.77 3.08
CA ARG A 76 -9.30 -5.78 4.23
C ARG A 76 -10.01 -4.44 4.31
N PHE A 77 -11.32 -4.46 4.57
CA PHE A 77 -12.13 -3.24 4.67
C PHE A 77 -12.76 -3.17 6.05
N GLU A 78 -12.42 -2.12 6.79
CA GLU A 78 -12.91 -1.87 8.13
C GLU A 78 -13.54 -0.48 8.19
N VAL A 79 -14.42 -0.25 9.16
CA VAL A 79 -15.04 1.06 9.38
C VAL A 79 -14.50 1.65 10.67
N ASP A 80 -13.78 2.75 10.53
CA ASP A 80 -13.30 3.58 11.64
C ASP A 80 -13.76 5.02 11.39
N LYS A 81 -14.76 5.44 12.17
CA LYS A 81 -15.39 6.76 12.02
C LYS A 81 -14.50 7.89 12.52
N ASP A 82 -13.65 7.58 13.49
CA ASP A 82 -12.89 8.56 14.26
C ASP A 82 -11.51 8.78 13.66
N CYS A 83 -10.90 7.73 13.08
CA CYS A 83 -9.59 7.80 12.44
C CYS A 83 -9.53 7.03 11.10
N PRO A 84 -10.10 7.57 10.01
CA PRO A 84 -9.99 6.96 8.69
C PRO A 84 -8.54 6.99 8.20
N ARG A 85 -8.00 5.82 7.86
CA ARG A 85 -6.60 5.65 7.47
C ARG A 85 -6.42 4.43 6.57
N ILE A 86 -5.23 4.31 5.99
CA ILE A 86 -4.83 3.15 5.22
C ILE A 86 -3.62 2.57 5.93
N GLU A 87 -3.72 1.30 6.32
CA GLU A 87 -2.61 0.56 6.90
C GLU A 87 -2.08 -0.42 5.86
N ILE A 88 -0.77 -0.38 5.64
CA ILE A 88 -0.07 -1.20 4.65
C ILE A 88 0.95 -2.03 5.42
N GLN A 89 0.82 -3.34 5.28
CA GLN A 89 1.79 -4.29 5.82
C GLN A 89 2.49 -4.97 4.65
N ILE A 90 3.82 -4.93 4.69
CA ILE A 90 4.69 -5.58 3.73
C ILE A 90 5.22 -6.84 4.40
N ILE A 91 4.92 -7.99 3.80
CA ILE A 91 5.37 -9.29 4.29
C ILE A 91 6.25 -9.89 3.20
N GLU A 92 7.51 -10.16 3.53
CA GLU A 92 8.43 -10.82 2.60
C GLU A 92 7.95 -12.25 2.31
N GLU A 93 7.93 -12.65 1.05
CA GLU A 93 7.62 -14.03 0.70
C GLU A 93 8.79 -14.92 1.12
N THR A 94 8.65 -15.64 2.22
CA THR A 94 9.58 -16.71 2.56
C THR A 94 9.26 -17.91 1.68
N ARG A 95 9.96 -18.05 0.56
CA ARG A 95 9.90 -19.27 -0.24
C ARG A 95 10.59 -20.38 0.55
N SER A 96 9.80 -21.26 1.14
CA SER A 96 10.24 -22.54 1.73
C SER A 96 10.63 -23.54 0.66
#